data_AF-F2LNZ6-F1
#
_entry.id   AF-F2LNZ6-F1
#
_cell.length_a   1.000
_cell.length_b   1.000
_cell.length_c   1.000
_cell.angle_alpha   90.00
_cell.angle_beta   90.00
_cell.angle_gamma   90.00
#
_symmetry.space_group_name_H-M   'P 1'
#
loop_
_entity.id
_entity.type
_entity.pdbx_description
1 polymer ?
#
loop_
_entity_poly.entity_id
_entity_poly.type
_entity_poly.pdbx_seq_one_letter_code
_entity_poly.pdbx_strand_id
1 'polypeptide(L)'
;MSQQPTPDEGRQSQLEQMEAAVGHLQDSVRSQSIAAGAAKGLAFSLVETLGALIGDPDLPEHARSGYEALRDKVNELMAAPERP
;
A
#
# COMPACT_ATOMS: atom_id res chain seq x y z
N MET A 1 -11.78 -24.56 19.79
CA MET A 1 -12.52 -23.78 18.78
C MET A 1 -11.51 -22.89 18.08
N SER A 2 -11.19 -23.18 16.83
CA SER A 2 -10.36 -22.28 16.02
C SER A 2 -11.24 -21.11 15.57
N GLN A 3 -11.07 -19.96 16.21
CA GLN A 3 -11.72 -18.73 15.75
C GLN A 3 -11.06 -18.35 14.44
N GLN A 4 -11.73 -18.59 13.31
CA GLN A 4 -11.31 -17.99 12.05
C GLN A 4 -11.55 -16.48 12.16
N PRO A 5 -10.57 -15.64 11.78
CA PRO A 5 -10.76 -14.20 11.80
C PRO A 5 -11.93 -13.83 10.90
N THR A 6 -12.70 -12.84 11.32
CA THR A 6 -13.79 -12.32 10.50
C THR A 6 -13.21 -11.68 9.21
N PRO A 7 -14.00 -11.60 8.13
CA PRO A 7 -13.54 -10.97 6.87
C PRO A 7 -13.00 -9.54 7.07
N ASP A 8 -13.56 -8.83 8.05
CA ASP A 8 -13.19 -7.47 8.42
C ASP A 8 -11.81 -7.41 9.08
N GLU A 9 -11.55 -8.27 10.07
CA GLU A 9 -10.24 -8.40 10.71
C GLU A 9 -9.15 -8.80 9.70
N GLY A 10 -9.49 -9.67 8.75
CA GLY A 10 -8.60 -10.04 7.65
C GLY A 10 -8.21 -8.85 6.76
N ARG A 11 -9.18 -7.97 6.44
CA ARG A 11 -8.94 -6.75 5.66
C ARG A 11 -8.12 -5.73 6.46
N GLN A 12 -8.40 -5.55 7.75
CA GLN A 12 -7.60 -4.67 8.60
C GLN A 12 -6.15 -5.13 8.68
N SER A 13 -5.90 -6.43 8.95
CA SER A 13 -4.54 -6.97 9.00
C SER A 13 -3.81 -6.88 7.66
N GLN A 14 -4.55 -7.01 6.55
CA GLN A 14 -3.98 -6.80 5.21
C GLN A 14 -3.60 -5.33 4.99
N LEU A 15 -4.46 -4.38 5.39
CA LEU A 15 -4.17 -2.95 5.31
C LEU A 15 -2.89 -2.62 6.09
N GLU A 16 -2.79 -3.06 7.34
CA GLU A 16 -1.61 -2.84 8.19
C GLU A 16 -0.31 -3.37 7.55
N GLN A 17 -0.37 -4.57 6.95
CA GLN A 17 0.78 -5.14 6.25
C GLN A 17 1.16 -4.36 4.99
N MET A 18 0.18 -3.87 4.23
CA MET A 18 0.43 -3.04 3.05
C MET A 18 1.00 -1.67 3.45
N GLU A 19 0.51 -1.06 4.53
CA GLU A 19 1.08 0.17 5.10
C GLU A 19 2.54 -0.02 5.52
N ALA A 20 2.84 -1.11 6.22
CA ALA A 20 4.21 -1.46 6.60
C ALA A 20 5.10 -1.66 5.37
N ALA A 21 4.61 -2.36 4.34
CA ALA A 21 5.34 -2.58 3.10
C ALA A 21 5.68 -1.26 2.38
N VAL A 22 4.74 -0.32 2.33
CA VAL A 22 4.99 1.02 1.77
C VAL A 22 6.03 1.77 2.58
N GLY A 23 5.95 1.72 3.91
CA GLY A 23 6.97 2.31 4.79
C GLY A 23 8.37 1.74 4.55
N HIS A 24 8.48 0.41 4.42
CA HIS A 24 9.75 -0.25 4.08
C HIS A 24 10.27 0.13 2.70
N LEU A 25 9.38 0.30 1.71
CA LEU A 25 9.78 0.75 0.38
C LEU A 25 10.31 2.18 0.41
N GLN A 26 9.63 3.08 1.13
CA GLN A 26 10.08 4.46 1.33
C GLN A 26 11.47 4.51 1.99
N ASP A 27 11.70 3.72 3.03
CA ASP A 27 13.00 3.62 3.70
C ASP A 27 14.08 3.05 2.76
N SER A 28 13.74 2.01 1.99
CA SER A 28 14.66 1.39 1.04
C SER A 28 15.12 2.37 -0.05
N VAL A 29 14.20 3.20 -0.55
CA VAL A 29 14.52 4.28 -1.50
C VAL A 29 15.42 5.31 -0.85
N ARG A 30 15.09 5.77 0.37
CA ARG A 30 15.87 6.77 1.11
C ARG A 30 17.29 6.28 1.42
N SER A 31 17.44 5.00 1.76
CA SER A 31 18.72 4.37 2.09
C SER A 31 19.50 3.93 0.84
N GLN A 32 18.96 4.15 -0.37
CA GLN A 32 19.54 3.69 -1.64
C GLN A 32 19.77 2.16 -1.69
N SER A 33 19.02 1.40 -0.89
CA SER A 33 19.05 -0.07 -0.85
C SER A 33 18.31 -0.68 -2.05
N ILE A 34 17.44 0.11 -2.69
CA ILE A 34 16.76 -0.24 -3.94
C ILE A 34 17.01 0.87 -4.98
N ALA A 35 17.18 0.48 -6.24
CA ALA A 35 17.22 1.43 -7.34
C ALA A 35 15.87 2.16 -7.48
N ALA A 36 15.91 3.48 -7.71
CA ALA A 36 14.69 4.30 -7.83
C ALA A 36 13.71 3.78 -8.89
N GLY A 37 14.21 3.28 -10.03
CA GLY A 37 13.37 2.68 -11.07
C GLY A 37 12.65 1.41 -10.63
N ALA A 38 13.30 0.55 -9.85
CA ALA A 38 12.68 -0.66 -9.30
C ALA A 38 11.61 -0.30 -8.25
N ALA A 39 11.90 0.69 -7.41
CA ALA A 39 10.93 1.19 -6.44
C ALA A 39 9.68 1.78 -7.11
N LYS A 40 9.86 2.55 -8.19
CA LYS A 40 8.74 3.05 -9.01
C LYS A 40 7.91 1.91 -9.59
N GLY A 41 8.55 0.87 -10.13
CA GLY A 41 7.84 -0.32 -10.63
C GLY A 41 6.97 -0.99 -9.57
N LEU A 42 7.50 -1.16 -8.35
CA LEU A 42 6.72 -1.69 -7.22
C LEU A 42 5.58 -0.76 -6.81
N ALA A 43 5.82 0.56 -6.79
CA ALA A 43 4.82 1.55 -6.45
C ALA A 43 3.65 1.56 -7.46
N PHE A 44 3.92 1.44 -8.76
CA PHE A 44 2.87 1.29 -9.79
C PHE A 44 2.01 0.05 -9.54
N SER A 45 2.63 -1.11 -9.31
CA SER A 45 1.90 -2.35 -8.98
C SER A 45 1.02 -2.20 -7.73
N LEU A 46 1.50 -1.48 -6.71
CA LEU A 46 0.72 -1.19 -5.51
C LEU A 46 -0.48 -0.28 -5.82
N VAL A 47 -0.29 0.79 -6.60
CA VAL A 47 -1.40 1.68 -6.98
C VAL A 47 -2.47 0.95 -7.78
N GLU A 48 -2.08 0.06 -8.70
CA GLU A 48 -3.05 -0.75 -9.44
C GLU A 48 -3.81 -1.71 -8.53
N THR A 49 -3.10 -2.40 -7.62
CA THR A 49 -3.72 -3.32 -6.66
C THR A 49 -4.69 -2.58 -5.73
N LEU A 50 -4.29 -1.42 -5.20
CA LEU A 50 -5.15 -0.59 -4.37
C LEU A 50 -6.34 -0.05 -5.15
N GLY A 51 -6.15 0.34 -6.41
CA GLY A 51 -7.24 0.74 -7.30
C GLY A 51 -8.28 -0.36 -7.50
N ALA A 52 -7.85 -1.61 -7.68
CA ALA A 52 -8.75 -2.76 -7.78
C ALA A 52 -9.52 -3.01 -6.47
N LEU A 53 -8.85 -2.93 -5.32
CA LEU A 53 -9.50 -3.08 -4.01
C LEU A 53 -10.52 -1.98 -3.76
N ILE A 54 -10.15 -0.71 -3.95
CA ILE A 54 -11.05 0.45 -3.80
C ILE A 54 -12.24 0.36 -4.76
N GLY A 55 -12.04 -0.19 -5.96
CA GLY A 55 -13.10 -0.39 -6.95
C GLY A 55 -14.15 -1.45 -6.56
N ASP A 56 -13.88 -2.28 -5.55
CA ASP A 56 -14.80 -3.32 -5.10
C ASP A 56 -16.05 -2.70 -4.42
N PRO A 57 -17.28 -3.04 -4.87
CA PRO A 57 -18.50 -2.48 -4.32
C PRO A 57 -18.90 -3.06 -2.95
N ASP A 58 -18.36 -4.23 -2.58
CA ASP A 58 -18.56 -4.86 -1.27
C ASP A 58 -17.61 -4.29 -0.19
N LEU A 59 -16.63 -3.49 -0.61
CA LEU A 59 -15.65 -2.92 0.30
C LEU A 59 -16.29 -1.97 1.33
N PRO A 60 -16.15 -2.24 2.63
CA PRO A 60 -16.66 -1.37 3.68
C PRO A 60 -15.95 -0.02 3.69
N GLU A 61 -16.67 1.03 4.07
CA GLU A 61 -16.19 2.43 3.96
C GLU A 61 -14.90 2.70 4.74
N HIS A 62 -14.72 2.07 5.89
CA HIS A 62 -13.49 2.23 6.70
C HIS A 62 -12.27 1.60 5.99
N ALA A 63 -12.43 0.43 5.36
CA ALA A 63 -11.36 -0.23 4.62
C ALA A 63 -11.05 0.54 3.34
N ARG A 64 -12.09 1.04 2.65
CA ARG A 64 -11.97 1.94 1.50
C ARG A 64 -11.12 3.16 1.84
N SER A 65 -11.47 3.87 2.91
CA SER A 65 -10.73 5.05 3.36
C SER A 65 -9.27 4.73 3.67
N GLY A 66 -9.00 3.57 4.28
CA GLY A 66 -7.64 3.08 4.54
C GLY A 66 -6.84 2.83 3.26
N TYR A 67 -7.41 2.10 2.29
CA TYR A 67 -6.74 1.84 1.01
C TYR A 67 -6.55 3.11 0.17
N GLU A 68 -7.47 4.06 0.23
CA GLU A 68 -7.33 5.38 -0.40
C GLU A 68 -6.17 6.18 0.22
N ALA A 69 -6.08 6.24 1.56
CA ALA A 69 -4.97 6.89 2.25
C ALA A 69 -3.62 6.22 1.93
N LEU A 70 -3.60 4.89 1.81
CA LEU A 70 -2.41 4.16 1.42
C LEU A 70 -2.01 4.45 -0.03
N ARG A 71 -2.98 4.50 -0.94
CA ARG A 71 -2.74 4.86 -2.35
C ARG A 71 -2.15 6.27 -2.47
N ASP A 72 -2.59 7.20 -1.63
CA ASP A 72 -2.03 8.56 -1.57
C ASP A 72 -0.55 8.52 -1.16
N LYS A 73 -0.20 7.82 -0.08
CA LYS A 73 1.20 7.62 0.36
C LYS A 73 2.11 7.03 -0.72
N VAL A 74 1.60 6.07 -1.50
CA VAL A 74 2.37 5.48 -2.62
C VAL A 74 2.55 6.50 -3.75
N ASN A 75 1.54 7.33 -4.04
CA ASN A 75 1.68 8.42 -5.01
C ASN A 75 2.69 9.49 -4.55
N GLU A 76 2.69 9.84 -3.27
CA GLU A 76 3.69 10.74 -2.70
C GLU A 76 5.11 10.19 -2.86
N LEU A 77 5.32 8.89 -2.65
CA LEU A 77 6.61 8.23 -2.89
C LEU A 77 7.04 8.34 -4.36
N MET A 78 6.12 8.21 -5.32
CA MET A 78 6.42 8.34 -6.75
C MET A 78 6.71 9.79 -7.17
N ALA A 79 6.08 10.77 -6.50
CA ALA A 79 6.29 12.19 -6.73
C ALA A 79 7.57 12.72 -6.07
N ALA A 80 8.12 11.99 -5.10
CA ALA A 80 9.38 12.36 -4.46
C ALA A 80 10.50 12.45 -5.52
N PRO A 81 11.26 13.56 -5.55
CA PRO A 81 12.30 13.75 -6.55
C PRO A 81 13.39 12.70 -6.39
N GLU A 82 13.82 12.11 -7.51
CA GLU A 82 15.02 11.29 -7.59
C GLU A 82 16.20 12.20 -7.27
N ARG A 83 16.67 12.20 -6.02
CA ARG A 83 17.75 13.10 -5.61
C ARG A 83 19.04 12.61 -6.30
N PRO A 84 19.71 13.45 -7.11
CA PRO A 84 20.87 13.06 -7.90
C PRO A 84 22.11 12.80 -7.06
#